data_AF-F0GAZ3-F1
#
_entry.id   AF-F0GAZ3-F1
#
_cell.length_a   1.000
_cell.length_b   1.000
_cell.length_c   1.000
_cell.angle_alpha   90.00
_cell.angle_beta   90.00
_cell.angle_gamma   90.00
#
_symmetry.space_group_name_H-M   'P 1'
#
loop_
_entity.id
_entity.type
_entity.pdbx_description
1 polymer ?
#
loop_
_entity_poly.entity_id
_entity_poly.type
_entity_poly.pdbx_seq_one_letter_code
_entity_poly.pdbx_strand_id
1 'polypeptide(L)'
;MLVLIGPTAAHASGDRCGWLDLSSSGARENEVVFRDGEQNWRIDRNAGRWPVIRQSDMYPTTTRSEVYSGVHNEDYLTCACMVFESVEYSHVSKISHARLVPIARCLNDKKLWQPTD
;
A
#
# COMPACT_ATOMS: atom_id res chain seq x y z
N MET A 1 -28.94 -11.97 -26.43
CA MET A 1 -27.98 -12.43 -25.41
C MET A 1 -27.23 -11.20 -24.94
N LEU A 2 -27.51 -10.72 -23.72
CA LEU A 2 -26.90 -9.52 -23.16
C LEU A 2 -25.56 -9.94 -22.53
N VAL A 3 -24.44 -9.50 -23.08
CA VAL A 3 -23.12 -9.73 -22.48
C VAL A 3 -22.98 -8.73 -21.33
N LEU A 4 -23.22 -9.20 -20.10
CA LEU A 4 -22.83 -8.49 -18.89
C LEU A 4 -21.30 -8.49 -18.83
N ILE A 5 -20.68 -7.43 -19.36
CA ILE A 5 -19.28 -7.12 -19.10
C ILE A 5 -19.23 -6.65 -17.65
N GLY A 6 -18.98 -7.58 -16.72
CA GLY A 6 -18.71 -7.24 -15.33
C GLY A 6 -17.41 -6.43 -15.27
N PRO A 7 -17.41 -5.18 -14.77
CA PRO A 7 -16.16 -4.53 -14.41
C PRO A 7 -15.73 -5.17 -13.09
N THR A 8 -14.46 -5.61 -12.93
CA THR A 8 -13.73 -5.47 -11.64
C THR A 8 -12.40 -6.21 -11.54
N ALA A 9 -12.12 -7.28 -12.31
CA ALA A 9 -10.85 -8.00 -12.12
C ALA A 9 -9.68 -7.46 -12.97
N ALA A 10 -9.94 -7.03 -14.20
CA ALA A 10 -8.89 -6.71 -15.18
C ALA A 10 -8.15 -5.38 -14.90
N HIS A 11 -8.71 -4.49 -14.09
CA HIS A 11 -8.11 -3.19 -13.80
C HIS A 11 -7.04 -3.30 -12.70
N ALA A 12 -7.06 -4.36 -11.90
CA ALA A 12 -6.16 -4.51 -10.76
C ALA A 12 -4.86 -5.27 -11.10
N SER A 13 -4.83 -6.04 -12.18
CA SER A 13 -3.64 -6.79 -12.61
C SER A 13 -2.64 -5.86 -13.32
N GLY A 14 -1.56 -5.48 -12.64
CA GLY A 14 -0.52 -4.61 -13.18
C GLY A 14 0.47 -4.13 -12.11
N ASP A 15 1.62 -3.60 -12.54
CA ASP A 15 2.58 -2.95 -11.64
C ASP A 15 1.98 -1.62 -11.14
N ARG A 16 1.65 -1.57 -9.85
CA ARG A 16 1.03 -0.44 -9.18
C ARG A 16 2.00 0.14 -8.16
N CYS A 17 2.24 1.43 -8.23
CA CYS A 17 3.11 2.14 -7.29
C CYS A 17 2.28 3.06 -6.39
N GLY A 18 2.66 3.16 -5.13
CA GLY A 18 1.86 3.88 -4.15
C GLY A 18 2.44 3.82 -2.74
N TRP A 19 1.69 4.42 -1.83
CA TRP A 19 1.98 4.42 -0.40
C TRP A 19 1.42 3.16 0.25
N LEU A 20 2.26 2.43 0.96
CA LEU A 20 1.89 1.30 1.78
C LEU A 20 1.84 1.73 3.24
N ASP A 21 0.64 1.71 3.81
CA ASP A 21 0.37 1.96 5.22
C ASP A 21 0.44 0.64 5.98
N LEU A 22 1.44 0.54 6.85
CA LEU A 22 1.71 -0.67 7.63
C LEU A 22 1.07 -0.65 9.00
N SER A 23 0.34 0.43 9.34
CA SER A 23 -0.27 0.58 10.65
C SER A 23 -1.23 -0.57 10.93
N SER A 24 -1.16 -1.11 12.14
CA SER A 24 -2.07 -2.14 12.64
C SER A 24 -3.48 -1.59 12.89
N SER A 25 -3.72 -0.30 12.62
CA SER A 25 -4.99 0.40 12.84
C SER A 25 -6.10 0.06 11.83
N GLY A 26 -5.80 -0.74 10.79
CA GLY A 26 -6.80 -1.25 9.85
C GLY A 26 -7.79 -2.23 10.48
N ALA A 27 -9.02 -2.31 9.96
CA ALA A 27 -10.15 -3.08 10.49
C ALA A 27 -9.93 -4.62 10.61
N ARG A 28 -8.77 -5.14 10.20
CA ARG A 28 -8.35 -6.55 10.30
C ARG A 28 -6.84 -6.61 10.50
N GLU A 29 -6.40 -7.25 11.59
CA GLU A 29 -4.97 -7.39 11.97
C GLU A 29 -4.07 -7.98 10.86
N ASN A 30 -4.66 -8.70 9.90
CA ASN A 30 -3.96 -9.42 8.84
C ASN A 30 -3.86 -8.67 7.50
N GLU A 31 -4.33 -7.43 7.41
CA GLU A 31 -4.32 -6.64 6.17
C GLU A 31 -3.41 -5.40 6.31
N VAL A 32 -2.86 -4.94 5.19
CA VAL A 32 -2.18 -3.63 5.04
C VAL A 32 -2.89 -2.82 3.98
N VAL A 33 -2.88 -1.50 4.11
CA VAL A 33 -3.54 -0.62 3.14
C VAL A 33 -2.49 -0.10 2.16
N PHE A 34 -2.73 -0.29 0.86
CA PHE A 34 -1.93 0.28 -0.19
C PHE A 34 -2.74 1.32 -0.96
N ARG A 35 -2.21 2.53 -1.08
CA ARG A 35 -2.85 3.68 -1.71
C ARG A 35 -2.05 4.09 -2.93
N ASP A 36 -2.59 3.86 -4.11
CA ASP A 36 -2.03 4.40 -5.34
C ASP A 36 -2.76 5.70 -5.73
N GLY A 37 -2.62 6.12 -6.99
CA GLY A 37 -3.30 7.29 -7.53
C GLY A 37 -4.79 7.11 -7.80
N GLU A 38 -5.28 5.87 -7.82
CA GLU A 38 -6.63 5.54 -8.26
C GLU A 38 -7.53 5.19 -7.08
N GLN A 39 -7.04 4.36 -6.14
CA GLN A 39 -7.86 3.86 -5.04
C GLN A 39 -7.03 3.26 -3.89
N ASN A 40 -7.74 2.83 -2.85
CA ASN A 40 -7.18 2.08 -1.74
C ASN A 40 -7.35 0.57 -1.99
N TRP A 41 -6.29 -0.17 -1.73
CA TRP A 41 -6.22 -1.62 -1.80
C TRP A 41 -5.99 -2.18 -0.41
N ARG A 42 -6.69 -3.26 -0.07
CA ARG A 42 -6.45 -4.03 1.15
C ARG A 42 -5.64 -5.25 0.74
N ILE A 43 -4.42 -5.37 1.23
CA ILE A 43 -3.53 -6.48 0.86
C ILE A 43 -3.38 -7.39 2.07
N ASP A 44 -3.64 -8.68 1.88
CA ASP A 44 -3.31 -9.68 2.89
C ASP A 44 -1.82 -9.61 3.19
N ARG A 45 -1.43 -9.58 4.47
CA ARG A 45 -0.01 -9.64 4.88
C ARG A 45 0.67 -10.93 4.40
N ASN A 46 -0.10 -11.97 4.07
CA ASN A 46 0.38 -13.23 3.52
C ASN A 46 0.25 -13.32 1.98
N ALA A 47 -0.15 -12.24 1.29
CA ALA A 47 -0.36 -12.24 -0.17
C ALA A 47 0.91 -12.59 -0.97
N GLY A 48 2.10 -12.48 -0.37
CA GLY A 48 3.34 -12.88 -1.01
C GLY A 48 4.57 -12.49 -0.21
N ARG A 49 5.69 -12.36 -0.90
CA ARG A 49 6.96 -11.98 -0.27
C ARG A 49 7.11 -10.46 -0.24
N TRP A 50 7.08 -9.92 0.98
CA TRP A 50 7.32 -8.49 1.21
C TRP A 50 8.81 -8.16 1.21
N PRO A 51 9.19 -6.97 0.71
CA PRO A 51 10.55 -6.48 0.89
C PRO A 51 10.84 -6.23 2.38
N VAL A 52 12.11 -6.34 2.77
CA VAL A 52 12.55 -5.96 4.12
C VAL A 52 12.55 -4.44 4.21
N ILE A 53 11.77 -3.90 5.15
CA ILE A 53 11.58 -2.46 5.32
C ILE A 53 12.51 -1.96 6.41
N ARG A 54 13.33 -0.96 6.09
CA ARG A 54 14.25 -0.33 7.03
C ARG A 54 13.74 1.05 7.42
N GLN A 55 14.29 1.61 8.48
CA GLN A 55 13.92 2.94 8.95
C GLN A 55 14.08 4.03 7.87
N SER A 56 15.05 3.90 6.95
CA SER A 56 15.24 4.82 5.82
C SER A 56 14.12 4.78 4.78
N ASP A 57 13.30 3.72 4.81
CA ASP A 57 12.18 3.51 3.89
C ASP A 57 10.84 3.92 4.51
N MET A 58 10.86 4.51 5.71
CA MET A 58 9.68 4.89 6.48
C MET A 58 9.42 6.39 6.36
N TYR A 59 8.15 6.74 6.16
CA TYR A 59 7.63 8.10 6.21
C TYR A 59 6.61 8.21 7.36
N PRO A 60 6.79 9.13 8.31
CA PRO A 60 5.89 9.25 9.46
C PRO A 60 4.48 9.65 9.01
N THR A 61 3.46 8.99 9.56
CA THR A 61 2.05 9.25 9.24
C THR A 61 1.49 10.51 9.91
N THR A 62 2.24 11.16 10.81
CA THR A 62 1.82 12.40 11.51
C THR A 62 3.01 13.33 11.81
N THR A 63 2.74 14.64 11.89
CA THR A 63 3.60 15.71 12.41
C THR A 63 3.90 15.60 13.92
N ARG A 64 3.55 14.47 14.57
CA ARG A 64 3.75 14.22 16.00
C ARG A 64 4.92 13.28 16.30
N SER A 65 5.99 13.41 15.52
CA SER A 65 7.28 12.75 15.78
C SER A 65 8.09 13.40 16.93
N GLU A 66 7.49 14.31 17.70
CA GLU A 66 8.09 14.83 18.92
C GLU A 66 7.20 14.47 20.12
N VAL A 67 7.80 13.80 21.10
CA VAL A 67 7.21 13.35 22.37
C VAL A 67 6.32 12.11 22.25
N TYR A 68 6.91 10.95 21.99
CA TYR A 68 6.69 9.75 22.82
C TYR A 68 7.67 8.67 22.36
N SER A 69 8.55 8.27 23.27
CA SER A 69 9.37 7.08 23.20
C SER A 69 8.49 5.82 23.20
N GLY A 70 7.79 5.59 22.09
CA GLY A 70 6.79 4.54 21.94
C GLY A 70 6.21 4.45 20.53
N VAL A 71 6.95 4.89 19.51
CA VAL A 71 6.58 4.67 18.11
C VAL A 71 6.53 3.16 17.89
N HIS A 72 5.33 2.60 17.84
CA HIS A 72 5.16 1.22 17.40
C HIS A 72 5.66 1.16 15.95
N ASN A 73 6.44 0.12 15.61
CA ASN A 73 7.02 -0.12 14.28
C ASN A 73 5.97 -0.30 13.16
N GLU A 74 4.76 0.20 13.33
CA GLU A 74 3.63 0.02 12.43
C GLU A 74 3.06 1.39 12.01
N ASP A 75 3.30 2.49 12.73
CA ASP A 75 2.68 3.80 12.43
C ASP A 75 3.39 4.61 11.32
N TYR A 76 3.92 3.94 10.29
CA TYR A 76 4.60 4.58 9.16
C TYR A 76 4.04 4.15 7.81
N LEU A 77 4.19 5.05 6.85
CA LEU A 77 4.04 4.74 5.43
C LEU A 77 5.39 4.30 4.86
N THR A 78 5.36 3.44 3.86
CA THR A 78 6.48 3.26 2.94
C THR A 78 6.01 3.46 1.50
N CYS A 79 6.94 3.60 0.57
CA CYS A 79 6.65 3.77 -0.84
C CYS A 79 7.06 2.47 -1.56
N ALA A 80 6.15 1.87 -2.31
CA ALA A 80 6.38 0.58 -2.97
C ALA A 80 5.71 0.48 -4.33
N CYS A 81 6.25 -0.38 -5.19
CA CYS A 81 5.58 -0.85 -6.40
C CYS A 81 5.32 -2.35 -6.29
N MET A 82 4.11 -2.79 -6.66
CA MET A 82 3.64 -4.16 -6.50
C MET A 82 2.86 -4.62 -7.72
N VAL A 83 2.99 -5.90 -8.06
CA VAL A 83 2.20 -6.54 -9.10
C VAL A 83 1.15 -7.43 -8.45
N PHE A 84 -0.12 -7.06 -8.57
CA PHE A 84 -1.23 -7.83 -8.04
C PHE A 84 -1.60 -8.97 -9.00
N GLU A 85 -1.76 -10.17 -8.44
CA GLU A 85 -2.16 -11.36 -9.21
C GLU A 85 -3.60 -11.79 -8.93
N SER A 86 -4.06 -11.67 -7.69
CA SER A 86 -5.41 -12.07 -7.29
C SER A 86 -6.08 -10.92 -6.56
N VAL A 87 -7.14 -10.40 -7.16
CA VAL A 87 -7.86 -9.23 -6.65
C VAL A 87 -9.36 -9.43 -6.76
N GLU A 88 -10.06 -9.18 -5.66
CA GLU A 88 -11.51 -9.25 -5.56
C GLU A 88 -12.02 -8.05 -4.74
N TYR A 89 -12.86 -7.17 -5.30
CA TYR A 89 -13.39 -5.98 -4.61
C TYR A 89 -12.34 -5.15 -3.84
N SER A 90 -11.21 -4.87 -4.51
CA SER A 90 -10.05 -4.15 -3.95
C SER A 90 -9.30 -4.86 -2.81
N HIS A 91 -9.63 -6.12 -2.57
CA HIS A 91 -8.89 -7.02 -1.70
C HIS A 91 -7.88 -7.83 -2.51
N VAL A 92 -6.61 -7.78 -2.13
CA VAL A 92 -5.49 -8.42 -2.82
C VAL A 92 -5.01 -9.59 -1.98
N SER A 93 -5.24 -10.80 -2.47
CA SER A 93 -4.85 -12.04 -1.79
C SER A 93 -3.58 -12.67 -2.35
N LYS A 94 -3.07 -12.17 -3.48
CA LYS A 94 -1.80 -12.63 -4.07
C LYS A 94 -1.04 -11.52 -4.78
N ILE A 95 0.25 -11.42 -4.49
CA ILE A 95 1.21 -10.55 -5.17
C ILE A 95 2.35 -11.40 -5.74
N SER A 96 2.77 -11.11 -6.97
CA SER A 96 3.95 -11.79 -7.56
C SER A 96 5.25 -11.10 -7.23
N HIS A 97 5.20 -9.77 -7.12
CA HIS A 97 6.37 -8.95 -6.89
C HIS A 97 5.99 -7.73 -6.06
N ALA A 98 6.87 -7.38 -5.12
CA ALA A 98 6.83 -6.13 -4.39
C ALA A 98 8.25 -5.61 -4.22
N ARG A 99 8.45 -4.32 -4.45
CA ARG A 99 9.72 -3.64 -4.26
C ARG A 99 9.52 -2.28 -3.63
N LEU A 100 10.40 -1.92 -2.71
CA LEU A 100 10.46 -0.56 -2.19
C LEU A 100 10.93 0.39 -3.27
N VAL A 101 10.43 1.61 -3.20
CA VAL A 101 10.89 2.74 -4.00
C VAL A 101 11.25 3.90 -3.07
N PRO A 102 12.20 4.77 -3.45
CA PRO A 102 12.59 5.88 -2.59
C PRO A 102 11.39 6.76 -2.22
N ILE A 103 11.26 7.14 -0.94
CA ILE A 103 10.16 7.97 -0.44
C ILE A 103 10.03 9.28 -1.22
N ALA A 104 11.16 9.90 -1.56
CA ALA A 104 11.20 11.09 -2.41
C ALA A 104 10.50 10.90 -3.77
N ARG A 105 10.46 9.69 -4.31
CA ARG A 105 9.72 9.40 -5.54
C ARG A 105 8.22 9.52 -5.33
N CYS A 106 7.66 8.93 -4.26
CA CYS A 106 6.23 9.07 -3.99
C CYS A 106 5.85 10.52 -3.68
N LEU A 107 6.65 11.23 -2.87
CA LEU A 107 6.39 12.65 -2.54
C LEU A 107 6.36 13.57 -3.77
N ASN A 108 7.15 13.26 -4.80
CA ASN A 108 7.22 14.06 -6.02
C ASN A 108 6.24 13.60 -7.12
N ASP A 109 5.57 12.46 -6.95
CA ASP A 109 4.64 11.93 -7.95
C ASP A 109 3.23 12.48 -7.72
N LYS A 110 2.88 13.49 -8.52
CA LYS A 110 1.57 14.17 -8.47
C LYS A 110 0.38 13.28 -8.82
N LYS A 111 0.63 12.09 -9.38
CA LYS A 111 -0.44 11.14 -9.70
C LYS A 111 -0.79 10.26 -8.50
N LEU A 112 0.09 10.16 -7.51
CA LEU A 112 -0.17 9.38 -6.30
C LEU A 112 -0.96 10.20 -5.30
N TRP A 113 -1.79 9.51 -4.51
CA TRP A 113 -2.28 10.07 -3.26
C TRP A 113 -1.10 10.55 -2.41
N GLN A 114 -1.24 11.67 -1.72
CA GLN A 114 -0.19 12.22 -0.85
C GLN A 114 -0.65 12.20 0.60
N PRO A 115 0.20 11.77 1.54
CA PRO A 115 -0.08 11.95 2.96
C PRO A 115 -0.24 13.44 3.27
N THR A 116 -1.26 13.76 4.05
CA THR A 116 -1.50 15.12 4.56
C THR A 116 -0.48 15.43 5.65
N ASP A 117 0.10 16.63 5.62
CA ASP A 117 0.99 17.16 6.67
C ASP A 117 0.28 17.35 8.02
#